data_AF-S0EYQ1-F1
#
_entry.id   AF-S0EYQ1-F1
#
_cell.length_a   1.000
_cell.length_b   1.000
_cell.length_c   1.000
_cell.angle_alpha   90.00
_cell.angle_beta   90.00
_cell.angle_gamma   90.00
#
_symmetry.space_group_name_H-M   'P 1'
#
loop_
_entity.id
_entity.type
_entity.pdbx_description
1 polymer ?
#
loop_
_entity_poly.entity_id
_entity_poly.type
_entity_poly.pdbx_seq_one_letter_code
_entity_poly.pdbx_strand_id
1 'polypeptide(L)'
;MARAVGFLLLTALAGLVAYWLLAPRLLRTTAISQPNGSLPTTHVPAARSTPASSSANMSNGATIPPSSIPPPLSQEQLNDIARENQRTPYYAWLRNSSNGLVQQAYADTDRTVLIVQLAGAEPDALTVLFNRAIVPYANRYGFLHVRFYVPISPDNPQDRRLYAEASLTNNSWQLFFQ
;
A
#
# COMPACT_ATOMS: atom_id res chain seq x y z
N MET A 1 44.89 -39.92 -3.19
CA MET A 1 43.78 -38.95 -3.35
C MET A 1 43.12 -38.65 -2.00
N ALA A 2 43.87 -38.13 -1.01
CA ALA A 2 43.39 -37.93 0.37
C ALA A 2 43.61 -36.49 0.88
N ARG A 3 43.93 -35.54 -0.01
CA ARG A 3 44.22 -34.15 0.34
C ARG A 3 43.15 -33.15 -0.11
N ALA A 4 42.14 -33.59 -0.87
CA ALA A 4 41.07 -32.72 -1.36
C ALA A 4 39.86 -32.62 -0.39
N VAL A 5 39.77 -33.50 0.61
CA VAL A 5 38.62 -33.53 1.55
C VAL A 5 38.80 -32.55 2.72
N GLY A 6 40.04 -32.17 3.05
CA GLY A 6 40.31 -31.23 4.16
C GLY A 6 39.91 -29.77 3.90
N PHE A 7 39.81 -29.37 2.63
CA PHE A 7 39.45 -27.99 2.26
C PHE A 7 37.94 -27.71 2.23
N LEU A 8 37.11 -28.76 2.14
CA LEU A 8 35.65 -28.64 2.08
C LEU A 8 34.98 -28.53 3.46
N LEU A 9 35.68 -28.90 4.53
CA LEU A 9 35.17 -28.83 5.91
C LEU A 9 35.43 -27.47 6.60
N LEU A 10 36.31 -26.63 6.06
CA LEU A 10 36.70 -25.36 6.67
C LEU A 10 35.81 -24.17 6.26
N THR A 11 35.07 -24.27 5.15
CA THR A 11 34.14 -23.23 4.67
C THR A 11 32.75 -23.30 5.30
N ALA A 12 32.31 -24.47 5.79
CA ALA A 12 31.00 -24.62 6.44
C ALA A 12 30.94 -23.97 7.84
N LEU A 13 32.08 -23.84 8.52
CA LEU A 13 32.16 -23.22 9.85
C LEU A 13 32.16 -21.68 9.82
N ALA A 14 32.58 -21.06 8.72
CA ALA A 14 32.60 -19.60 8.60
C ALA A 14 31.21 -18.98 8.35
N GLY A 15 30.29 -19.70 7.68
CA GLY A 15 28.94 -19.22 7.42
C GLY A 15 28.04 -19.15 8.68
N LEU A 16 28.26 -20.05 9.64
CA LEU A 16 27.42 -20.14 10.84
C LEU A 16 27.72 -19.02 11.86
N VAL A 17 28.95 -18.51 11.90
CA VAL A 17 29.36 -17.41 12.79
C VAL A 17 28.84 -16.06 12.30
N ALA A 18 28.73 -15.85 10.98
CA ALA A 18 28.15 -14.64 10.41
C ALA A 18 26.63 -14.54 10.67
N TYR A 19 25.92 -15.68 10.75
CA TYR A 19 24.49 -15.72 11.06
C TYR A 19 24.18 -15.39 12.53
N TRP A 20 25.08 -15.73 13.47
CA TRP A 20 24.87 -15.44 14.90
C TRP A 20 25.23 -14.01 15.33
N LEU A 21 26.08 -13.30 14.59
CA LEU A 21 26.53 -11.94 14.95
C LEU A 21 25.60 -10.81 14.50
N LEU A 22 24.66 -11.05 13.57
CA LEU A 22 23.69 -10.04 13.12
C LEU A 22 22.27 -10.20 13.72
N ALA A 23 22.04 -11.22 14.55
CA ALA A 23 20.70 -11.68 14.90
C ALA A 23 20.05 -11.19 16.22
N PRO A 24 20.56 -10.22 17.02
CA PRO A 24 19.72 -9.77 18.14
C PRO A 24 19.74 -8.26 18.38
N ARG A 25 19.12 -7.46 17.50
CA ARG A 25 18.53 -6.15 17.84
C ARG A 25 17.32 -5.94 16.91
N LEU A 26 16.11 -6.28 17.32
CA LEU A 26 15.09 -5.30 17.71
C LEU A 26 13.89 -6.00 18.42
N LEU A 27 14.16 -6.87 19.39
CA LEU A 27 13.17 -7.17 20.43
C LEU A 27 13.36 -6.17 21.56
N ARG A 28 12.66 -5.03 21.48
CA ARG A 28 12.41 -4.18 22.66
C ARG A 28 10.93 -4.24 22.98
N THR A 29 10.60 -5.23 23.79
CA THR A 29 9.42 -5.28 24.63
C THR A 29 9.52 -4.15 25.66
N THR A 30 8.63 -3.16 25.59
CA THR A 30 8.31 -2.36 26.77
C THR A 30 7.04 -2.93 27.37
N ALA A 31 7.24 -3.57 28.52
CA ALA A 31 6.18 -4.11 29.36
C ALA A 31 5.31 -2.98 29.93
N ILE A 32 4.08 -3.37 30.19
CA ILE A 32 2.97 -2.68 30.82
C ILE A 32 3.34 -2.25 32.24
N SER A 33 3.03 -1.00 32.60
CA SER A 33 2.82 -0.57 33.97
C SER A 33 1.38 -0.09 34.12
N GLN A 34 0.58 -0.92 34.79
CA GLN A 34 -0.72 -0.59 35.33
C GLN A 34 -0.55 -0.27 36.81
N PRO A 35 -1.13 0.83 37.32
CA PRO A 35 -1.62 0.84 38.68
C PRO A 35 -3.14 1.06 38.72
N ASN A 36 -3.74 0.17 39.49
CA ASN A 36 -5.13 0.10 39.92
C ASN A 36 -5.52 1.35 40.74
N GLY A 37 -6.74 1.88 40.59
CA GLY A 37 -7.25 2.91 41.51
C GLY A 37 -8.53 3.65 41.09
N SER A 38 -9.68 3.05 41.46
CA SER A 38 -10.89 3.69 42.03
C SER A 38 -11.67 4.79 41.27
N LEU A 39 -12.99 4.55 41.09
CA LEU A 39 -14.01 5.55 40.70
C LEU A 39 -14.07 6.75 41.68
N PRO A 40 -14.48 7.95 41.21
CA PRO A 40 -15.81 8.44 41.62
C PRO A 40 -16.59 9.24 40.53
N THR A 41 -17.91 9.09 40.61
CA THR A 41 -19.00 10.09 40.52
C THR A 41 -18.97 11.23 39.48
N THR A 42 -19.98 11.19 38.61
CA THR A 42 -20.82 12.28 38.05
C THR A 42 -20.34 13.74 38.17
N HIS A 43 -20.15 14.41 37.01
CA HIS A 43 -20.69 15.76 36.78
C HIS A 43 -20.78 16.08 35.28
N VAL A 44 -21.99 16.41 34.82
CA VAL A 44 -22.29 17.09 33.55
C VAL A 44 -21.88 18.57 33.70
N PRO A 45 -21.18 19.19 32.74
CA PRO A 45 -21.20 20.65 32.64
C PRO A 45 -22.13 21.10 31.52
N ALA A 46 -23.00 22.02 31.92
CA ALA A 46 -24.03 22.65 31.12
C ALA A 46 -23.48 23.58 30.02
N ALA A 47 -24.41 23.89 29.10
CA ALA A 47 -24.36 24.87 28.04
C ALA A 47 -23.49 26.11 28.30
N ARG A 48 -22.69 26.48 27.30
CA ARG A 48 -22.17 27.84 27.15
C ARG A 48 -22.81 28.48 25.91
N SER A 49 -23.83 29.29 26.18
CA SER A 49 -24.42 30.24 25.23
C SER A 49 -23.48 31.43 25.01
N THR A 50 -23.38 31.89 23.75
CA THR A 50 -23.38 33.31 23.31
C THR A 50 -23.10 33.39 21.79
N PRO A 51 -23.49 34.47 21.08
CA PRO A 51 -24.76 35.19 21.10
C PRO A 51 -25.37 35.32 19.69
N ALA A 52 -26.65 35.69 19.65
CA ALA A 52 -27.35 36.06 18.42
C ALA A 52 -26.82 37.39 17.84
N SER A 53 -26.56 37.41 16.54
CA SER A 53 -26.63 38.62 15.72
C SER A 53 -27.66 38.38 14.62
N SER A 54 -28.84 38.94 14.84
CA SER A 54 -29.90 39.07 13.85
C SER A 54 -29.53 40.15 12.83
N SER A 55 -29.42 39.77 11.56
CA SER A 55 -29.78 40.66 10.45
C SER A 55 -30.70 39.88 9.52
N ALA A 56 -31.99 40.18 9.63
CA ALA A 56 -32.98 39.85 8.63
C ALA A 56 -32.68 40.68 7.37
N ASN A 57 -32.57 40.03 6.21
CA ASN A 57 -32.93 40.67 4.96
C ASN A 57 -33.78 39.68 4.16
N MET A 58 -35.04 40.09 3.92
CA MET A 58 -36.03 39.39 3.14
C MET A 58 -35.61 39.37 1.67
N SER A 59 -35.59 38.21 1.01
CA SER A 59 -36.26 38.03 -0.29
C SER A 59 -36.20 36.58 -0.76
N ASN A 60 -37.34 36.16 -1.29
CA ASN A 60 -37.62 35.00 -2.13
C ASN A 60 -37.59 33.62 -1.44
N GLY A 61 -38.78 33.00 -1.41
CA GLY A 61 -39.01 31.66 -0.94
C GLY A 61 -38.22 30.64 -1.75
N ALA A 62 -36.99 30.37 -1.32
CA ALA A 62 -36.31 29.14 -1.61
C ALA A 62 -36.74 28.15 -0.53
N THR A 63 -37.62 27.21 -0.88
CA THR A 63 -37.82 25.98 -0.12
C THR A 63 -36.44 25.38 0.14
N ILE A 64 -35.98 25.43 1.38
CA ILE A 64 -34.75 24.74 1.78
C ILE A 64 -35.05 23.25 1.54
N PRO A 65 -34.39 22.57 0.58
CA PRO A 65 -34.63 21.16 0.39
C PRO A 65 -34.27 20.44 1.70
N PRO A 66 -35.10 19.52 2.19
CA PRO A 66 -34.77 18.79 3.41
C PRO A 66 -33.43 18.08 3.19
N SER A 67 -32.47 18.34 4.07
CA SER A 67 -31.17 17.65 4.07
C SER A 67 -31.42 16.15 4.12
N SER A 68 -31.29 15.50 2.98
CA SER A 68 -31.42 14.05 2.86
C SER A 68 -30.13 13.45 3.40
N ILE A 69 -30.22 12.75 4.53
CA ILE A 69 -29.11 11.95 5.03
C ILE A 69 -28.82 10.90 3.95
N PRO A 70 -27.58 10.80 3.43
CA PRO A 70 -27.27 9.80 2.41
C PRO A 70 -27.53 8.40 2.98
N PRO A 71 -28.00 7.45 2.13
CA PRO A 71 -28.23 6.09 2.57
C PRO A 71 -26.93 5.49 3.13
N PRO A 72 -27.01 4.57 4.11
CA PRO A 72 -25.83 3.85 4.59
C PRO A 72 -25.18 3.08 3.44
N LEU A 73 -23.85 2.96 3.49
CA LEU A 73 -23.09 2.18 2.51
C LEU A 73 -23.53 0.71 2.56
N SER A 74 -23.57 0.07 1.39
CA SER A 74 -23.79 -1.37 1.28
C SER A 74 -22.59 -2.16 1.80
N GLN A 75 -22.81 -3.42 2.17
CA GLN A 75 -21.73 -4.30 2.63
C GLN A 75 -20.62 -4.49 1.58
N GLU A 76 -20.99 -4.53 0.31
CA GLU A 76 -20.03 -4.63 -0.81
C GLU A 76 -19.12 -3.40 -0.88
N GLN A 77 -19.70 -2.20 -0.81
CA GLN A 77 -18.94 -0.95 -0.78
C GLN A 77 -17.98 -0.89 0.42
N LEU A 78 -18.41 -1.36 1.60
CA LEU A 78 -17.54 -1.43 2.77
C LEU A 78 -16.38 -2.40 2.56
N ASN A 79 -16.63 -3.55 1.93
CA ASN A 79 -15.58 -4.53 1.63
C ASN A 79 -14.57 -3.99 0.61
N ASP A 80 -15.03 -3.23 -0.39
CA ASP A 80 -14.17 -2.58 -1.38
C ASP A 80 -13.29 -1.51 -0.74
N ILE A 81 -13.86 -0.67 0.11
CA ILE A 81 -13.09 0.33 0.88
C ILE A 81 -12.06 -0.38 1.77
N ALA A 82 -12.44 -1.44 2.47
CA ALA A 82 -11.52 -2.20 3.30
C ALA A 82 -10.36 -2.79 2.48
N ARG A 83 -10.65 -3.33 1.30
CA ARG A 83 -9.62 -3.86 0.38
C ARG A 83 -8.69 -2.75 -0.13
N GLU A 84 -9.23 -1.61 -0.53
CA GLU A 84 -8.42 -0.51 -1.03
C GLU A 84 -7.56 0.13 0.08
N ASN A 85 -8.08 0.18 1.31
CA ASN A 85 -7.31 0.60 2.48
C ASN A 85 -6.13 -0.34 2.75
N GLN A 86 -6.28 -1.64 2.50
CA GLN A 86 -5.17 -2.60 2.60
C GLN A 86 -4.12 -2.42 1.48
N ARG A 87 -4.54 -1.97 0.29
CA ARG A 87 -3.65 -1.79 -0.88
C ARG A 87 -2.91 -0.47 -0.89
N THR A 88 -3.48 0.59 -0.31
CA THR A 88 -2.90 1.93 -0.31
C THR A 88 -1.45 1.97 0.22
N PRO A 89 -1.10 1.29 1.34
CA PRO A 89 0.29 1.22 1.80
C PRO A 89 1.22 0.53 0.80
N TYR A 90 0.72 -0.48 0.08
CA TYR A 90 1.51 -1.19 -0.93
C TYR A 90 1.86 -0.30 -2.12
N TYR A 91 0.93 0.53 -2.61
CA TYR A 91 1.23 1.47 -3.70
C TYR A 91 2.29 2.49 -3.30
N ALA A 92 2.16 3.06 -2.09
CA ALA A 92 3.13 4.01 -1.56
C ALA A 92 4.51 3.36 -1.41
N TRP A 93 4.55 2.15 -0.87
CA TRP A 93 5.78 1.36 -0.76
C TRP A 93 6.40 1.06 -2.13
N LEU A 94 5.60 0.66 -3.12
CA LEU A 94 6.08 0.36 -4.47
C LEU A 94 6.73 1.59 -5.11
N ARG A 95 6.08 2.76 -4.99
CA ARG A 95 6.65 4.04 -5.45
C ARG A 95 7.98 4.34 -4.78
N ASN A 96 8.02 4.28 -3.44
CA ASN A 96 9.20 4.67 -2.66
C ASN A 96 10.37 3.70 -2.79
N SER A 97 10.12 2.41 -3.03
CA SER A 97 11.15 1.38 -3.15
C SER A 97 11.69 1.21 -4.58
N SER A 98 11.06 1.84 -5.56
CA SER A 98 11.40 1.69 -6.99
C SER A 98 12.52 2.62 -7.48
N ASN A 99 13.18 3.39 -6.61
CA ASN A 99 14.20 4.39 -6.98
C ASN A 99 13.72 5.39 -8.05
N GLY A 100 12.44 5.76 -8.05
CA GLY A 100 11.85 6.68 -9.02
C GLY A 100 11.35 6.04 -10.31
N LEU A 101 11.55 4.73 -10.50
CA LEU A 101 11.02 4.01 -11.66
C LEU A 101 9.49 4.02 -11.69
N VAL A 102 8.82 3.85 -10.54
CA VAL A 102 7.35 3.88 -10.46
C VAL A 102 6.90 5.28 -10.08
N GLN A 103 6.15 5.94 -10.97
CA GLN A 103 5.50 7.21 -10.69
C GLN A 103 4.17 7.03 -9.96
N GLN A 104 3.35 6.08 -10.41
CA GLN A 104 2.03 5.82 -9.83
C GLN A 104 1.72 4.32 -9.81
N ALA A 105 0.90 3.92 -8.86
CA ALA A 105 0.35 2.58 -8.78
C ALA A 105 -1.06 2.64 -8.20
N TYR A 106 -1.99 1.90 -8.78
CA TYR A 106 -3.40 1.84 -8.36
C TYR A 106 -4.09 0.61 -8.95
N ALA A 107 -5.19 0.17 -8.34
CA ALA A 107 -6.03 -0.89 -8.90
C ALA A 107 -6.84 -0.38 -10.10
N ASP A 108 -6.96 -1.20 -11.15
CA ASP A 108 -7.86 -0.92 -12.27
C ASP A 108 -9.33 -1.02 -11.84
N THR A 109 -10.24 -0.73 -12.78
CA THR A 109 -11.68 -1.00 -12.64
C THR A 109 -11.92 -2.48 -12.33
N ASP A 110 -11.22 -3.38 -13.03
CA ASP A 110 -11.03 -4.73 -12.56
C ASP A 110 -10.05 -4.72 -11.38
N ARG A 111 -10.61 -4.87 -10.18
CA ARG A 111 -9.87 -4.79 -8.93
C ARG A 111 -8.79 -5.87 -8.78
N THR A 112 -8.70 -6.86 -9.67
CA THR A 112 -7.64 -7.87 -9.67
C THR A 112 -6.40 -7.44 -10.48
N VAL A 113 -6.49 -6.32 -11.20
CA VAL A 113 -5.41 -5.75 -12.02
C VAL A 113 -4.75 -4.58 -11.30
N LEU A 114 -3.43 -4.65 -11.15
CA LEU A 114 -2.61 -3.52 -10.70
C LEU A 114 -2.10 -2.75 -11.92
N ILE A 115 -2.38 -1.45 -11.95
CA ILE A 115 -1.78 -0.53 -12.92
C ILE A 115 -0.53 0.09 -12.28
N VAL A 116 0.60 0.01 -12.98
CA VAL A 116 1.86 0.64 -12.58
C VAL A 116 2.29 1.59 -13.69
N GLN A 117 2.38 2.88 -13.38
CA GLN A 117 2.92 3.88 -14.29
C GLN A 117 4.41 4.06 -14.00
N LEU A 118 5.23 3.77 -15.01
CA LEU A 118 6.67 3.88 -14.96
C LEU A 118 7.12 5.26 -15.44
N ALA A 119 8.30 5.70 -15.01
CA ALA A 119 8.89 6.94 -15.46
C ALA A 119 9.48 6.86 -16.88
N GLY A 120 9.86 5.66 -17.31
CA GLY A 120 10.45 5.41 -18.62
C GLY A 120 10.47 3.92 -18.96
N ALA A 121 10.88 3.63 -20.19
CA ALA A 121 11.02 2.26 -20.69
C ALA A 121 12.42 1.73 -20.37
N GLU A 122 12.55 1.07 -19.21
CA GLU A 122 13.82 0.49 -18.73
C GLU A 122 13.61 -1.01 -18.43
N PRO A 123 13.93 -1.92 -19.37
CA PRO A 123 13.57 -3.34 -19.24
C PRO A 123 14.28 -4.02 -18.07
N ASP A 124 15.54 -3.69 -17.82
CA ASP A 124 16.31 -4.24 -16.70
C ASP A 124 15.78 -3.78 -15.35
N ALA A 125 15.49 -2.48 -15.23
CA ALA A 125 14.94 -1.90 -14.01
C ALA A 125 13.54 -2.46 -13.71
N LEU A 126 12.71 -2.64 -14.76
CA LEU A 126 11.42 -3.30 -14.64
C LEU A 126 11.56 -4.76 -14.19
N THR A 127 12.51 -5.50 -14.74
CA THR A 127 12.75 -6.90 -14.34
C THR A 127 13.15 -7.00 -12.87
N VAL A 128 13.97 -6.06 -12.38
CA VAL A 128 14.33 -5.98 -10.96
C VAL A 128 13.11 -5.66 -10.10
N LEU A 129 12.32 -4.64 -10.48
CA LEU A 129 11.08 -4.27 -9.80
C LEU A 129 10.11 -5.46 -9.74
N PHE A 130 9.92 -6.14 -10.86
CA PHE A 130 9.03 -7.30 -10.98
C PHE A 130 9.43 -8.39 -9.99
N ASN A 131 10.69 -8.82 -10.00
CA ASN A 131 11.18 -9.89 -9.13
C ASN A 131 11.22 -9.51 -7.64
N ARG A 132 11.52 -8.24 -7.32
CA ARG A 132 11.66 -7.79 -5.91
C ARG A 132 10.37 -7.33 -5.27
N ALA A 133 9.43 -6.80 -6.04
CA ALA A 133 8.26 -6.10 -5.50
C ALA A 133 6.91 -6.66 -5.98
N ILE A 134 6.84 -7.22 -7.19
CA ILE A 134 5.59 -7.75 -7.73
C ILE A 134 5.42 -9.21 -7.33
N VAL A 135 6.34 -10.08 -7.75
CA VAL A 135 6.31 -11.52 -7.48
C VAL A 135 6.04 -11.86 -6.00
N PRO A 136 6.78 -11.29 -5.01
CA PRO A 136 6.60 -11.67 -3.61
C PRO A 136 5.34 -11.10 -2.93
N TYR A 137 4.76 -10.01 -3.44
CA TYR A 137 3.78 -9.21 -2.69
C TYR A 137 2.45 -9.00 -3.41
N ALA A 138 2.39 -8.86 -4.74
CA ALA A 138 1.19 -8.43 -5.45
C ALA A 138 -0.03 -9.33 -5.16
N ASN A 139 0.16 -10.65 -5.13
CA ASN A 139 -0.90 -11.61 -4.80
C ASN A 139 -1.44 -11.45 -3.37
N ARG A 140 -0.61 -11.04 -2.41
CA ARG A 140 -1.03 -10.81 -1.01
C ARG A 140 -2.04 -9.66 -0.90
N TYR A 141 -2.01 -8.74 -1.86
CA TYR A 141 -2.94 -7.61 -1.98
C TYR A 141 -4.09 -7.89 -2.96
N GLY A 142 -4.23 -9.14 -3.42
CA GLY A 142 -5.31 -9.60 -4.29
C GLY A 142 -5.15 -9.20 -5.76
N PHE A 143 -3.91 -8.98 -6.21
CA PHE A 143 -3.61 -8.73 -7.63
C PHE A 143 -3.19 -10.03 -8.32
N LEU A 144 -3.83 -10.32 -9.45
CA LEU A 144 -3.54 -11.47 -10.32
C LEU A 144 -2.88 -11.05 -11.63
N HIS A 145 -3.05 -9.78 -12.00
CA HIS A 145 -2.47 -9.18 -13.19
C HIS A 145 -1.83 -7.85 -12.83
N VAL A 146 -0.78 -7.49 -13.55
CA VAL A 146 -0.11 -6.19 -13.46
C VAL A 146 0.13 -5.65 -14.86
N ARG A 147 -0.23 -4.40 -15.11
CA ARG A 147 0.03 -3.70 -16.37
C ARG A 147 0.98 -2.55 -16.12
N PHE A 148 2.07 -2.52 -16.86
CA PHE A 148 3.09 -1.49 -16.78
C PHE A 148 2.94 -0.53 -17.95
N TYR A 149 2.72 0.73 -17.64
CA TYR A 149 2.59 1.80 -18.63
C TYR A 149 3.79 2.72 -18.57
N VAL A 150 4.21 3.22 -19.73
CA VAL A 150 5.20 4.30 -19.83
C VAL A 150 4.56 5.51 -20.49
N PRO A 151 4.96 6.74 -20.14
CA PRO A 151 4.50 7.93 -20.83
C PRO A 151 4.95 7.89 -22.30
N ILE A 152 4.06 8.30 -23.20
CA ILE A 152 4.40 8.52 -24.63
C ILE A 152 5.13 9.85 -24.77
N SER A 153 4.68 10.86 -24.03
CA SER A 153 5.34 12.17 -23.92
C SER A 153 5.66 12.47 -22.46
N PRO A 154 6.89 12.94 -22.15
CA PRO A 154 7.25 13.32 -20.79
C PRO A 154 6.39 14.47 -20.25
N ASP A 155 5.81 15.29 -21.13
CA ASP A 155 4.99 16.45 -20.77
C ASP A 155 3.52 16.09 -20.51
N ASN A 156 3.08 14.89 -20.89
CA ASN A 156 1.72 14.41 -20.69
C ASN A 156 1.69 13.01 -20.07
N PRO A 157 1.67 12.89 -18.72
CA PRO A 157 1.65 11.61 -18.03
C PRO A 157 0.34 10.82 -18.21
N GLN A 158 -0.72 11.45 -18.74
CA GLN A 158 -1.95 10.75 -19.07
C GLN A 158 -1.87 10.03 -20.41
N ASP A 159 -1.01 10.51 -21.31
CA ASP A 159 -0.75 9.84 -22.58
C ASP A 159 0.29 8.75 -22.37
N ARG A 160 -0.17 7.50 -22.37
CA ARG A 160 0.61 6.36 -21.93
C ARG A 160 0.39 5.16 -22.84
N ARG A 161 1.46 4.39 -23.05
CA ARG A 161 1.41 3.13 -23.78
C ARG A 161 1.69 1.97 -22.85
N LEU A 162 1.03 0.83 -23.10
CA LEU A 162 1.37 -0.42 -22.44
C LEU A 162 2.77 -0.82 -22.86
N TYR A 163 3.64 -1.05 -21.88
CA TYR A 163 5.04 -1.41 -22.09
C TYR A 163 5.28 -2.90 -21.79
N ALA A 164 4.65 -3.38 -20.71
CA ALA A 164 4.71 -4.76 -20.31
C ALA A 164 3.47 -5.14 -19.51
N GLU A 165 3.23 -6.44 -19.39
CA GLU A 165 2.20 -7.00 -18.55
C GLU A 165 2.73 -8.22 -17.81
N ALA A 166 2.19 -8.48 -16.63
CA ALA A 166 2.48 -9.68 -15.88
C ALA A 166 1.21 -10.34 -15.38
N SER A 167 1.22 -11.67 -15.32
CA SER A 167 0.08 -12.47 -14.85
C SER A 167 0.53 -13.60 -13.93
N LEU A 168 -0.29 -13.88 -12.94
CA LEU A 168 -0.15 -15.05 -12.09
C LEU A 168 -0.89 -16.23 -12.72
N THR A 169 -0.14 -17.25 -13.15
CA THR A 169 -0.70 -18.46 -13.77
C THR A 169 -0.07 -19.69 -13.13
N ASN A 170 -0.90 -20.64 -12.68
CA ASN A 170 -0.44 -21.85 -11.98
C ASN A 170 0.54 -21.54 -10.82
N ASN A 171 0.22 -20.51 -10.03
CA ASN A 171 1.03 -20.04 -8.91
C ASN A 171 2.45 -19.54 -9.29
N SER A 172 2.67 -19.25 -10.57
CA SER A 172 3.91 -18.67 -11.09
C SER A 172 3.61 -17.35 -11.81
N TRP A 173 4.41 -16.34 -11.55
CA TRP A 173 4.31 -15.06 -12.24
C TRP A 173 5.07 -15.10 -13.56
N GLN A 174 4.44 -14.59 -14.62
CA GLN A 174 5.03 -14.45 -15.95
C GLN A 174 5.02 -12.98 -16.34
N LEU A 175 6.09 -12.50 -16.98
CA LEU A 175 6.25 -11.13 -17.46
C LEU A 175 6.39 -11.13 -18.98
N PHE A 176 5.64 -10.28 -19.66
CA PHE A 176 5.57 -10.15 -21.11
C PHE A 176 5.79 -8.69 -21.52
N PHE A 177 6.70 -8.46 -22.47
CA PHE A 177 6.95 -7.13 -23.04
C PHE A 177 6.14 -6.96 -24.34
N GLN A 178 5.73 -5.73 -24.63
CA GLN A 178 4.99 -5.34 -25.84
C GLN A 178 5.89 -4.70 -26.89
#